data_AF-A0AAD5I4P0-F1
#
_entry.id   AF-A0AAD5I4P0-F1
#
_cell.length_a   1.000
_cell.length_b   1.000
_cell.length_c   1.000
_cell.angle_alpha   90.00
_cell.angle_beta   90.00
_cell.angle_gamma   90.00
#
_symmetry.space_group_name_H-M   'P 1'
#
loop_
_entity.id
_entity.type
_entity.pdbx_description
1 polymer ?
#
loop_
_entity_poly.entity_id
_entity_poly.type
_entity_poly.pdbx_seq_one_letter_code
_entity_poly.pdbx_strand_id
1 'polypeptide(L)'
;MAAETYETNLVAYVNRSIDEEEDFHFLQFEFLQRLNITQLEVRLAGLKSQIDTQGLINSQDQEVLRRSLRDYATALRDYRFIQGHKSLTEMAARNRKRLLKRFFQSAEDMNDPFSSHYFFFQDADTKIDPIRDAFMRYLPSRLTFSKEERRQRKQEYEDGKMPKEVSKFVDRSARFLVAVTGGLFLVVPMMIMTLRPSDVKSLVAVSNIETLVSTATYAAVLVVFVGTSTGNSE
;
A
#
# COMPACT_ATOMS: atom_id res chain seq x y z
N MET A 1 -7.98 -40.95 8.53
CA MET A 1 -8.26 -40.20 9.77
C MET A 1 -7.34 -38.99 9.95
N ALA A 2 -6.00 -39.08 9.95
CA ALA A 2 -5.15 -37.89 10.13
C ALA A 2 -5.26 -36.84 9.00
N ALA A 3 -5.36 -37.27 7.74
CA ALA A 3 -5.48 -36.37 6.59
C ALA A 3 -6.82 -35.60 6.54
N GLU A 4 -7.94 -36.27 6.89
CA GLU A 4 -9.26 -35.61 6.94
C GLU A 4 -9.33 -34.52 8.03
N THR A 5 -8.67 -34.74 9.17
CA THR A 5 -8.55 -33.75 10.23
C THR A 5 -7.72 -32.54 9.78
N TYR A 6 -6.65 -32.77 9.01
CA TYR A 6 -5.80 -31.69 8.50
C TYR A 6 -6.54 -30.77 7.51
N GLU A 7 -7.21 -31.34 6.51
CA GLU A 7 -7.98 -30.56 5.52
C GLU A 7 -9.11 -29.76 6.18
N THR A 8 -9.80 -30.36 7.16
CA THR A 8 -10.85 -29.69 7.92
C THR A 8 -10.27 -28.52 8.74
N ASN A 9 -9.12 -28.72 9.39
CA ASN A 9 -8.43 -27.67 10.13
C ASN A 9 -7.96 -26.55 9.20
N LEU A 10 -7.55 -26.87 7.98
CA LEU A 10 -7.10 -25.89 6.99
C LEU A 10 -8.24 -24.98 6.54
N VAL A 11 -9.39 -25.56 6.18
CA VAL A 11 -10.59 -24.78 5.82
C VAL A 11 -11.07 -23.93 7.01
N ALA A 12 -11.09 -24.50 8.22
CA ALA A 12 -11.48 -23.78 9.43
C ALA A 12 -10.54 -22.61 9.73
N TYR A 13 -9.23 -22.80 9.56
CA TYR A 13 -8.23 -21.74 9.72
C TYR A 13 -8.40 -20.63 8.69
N VAL A 14 -8.59 -20.98 7.41
CA VAL A 14 -8.79 -20.00 6.34
C VAL A 14 -10.05 -19.18 6.57
N ASN A 15 -11.18 -19.83 6.87
CA ASN A 15 -12.45 -19.14 7.17
C ASN A 15 -12.28 -18.17 8.35
N ARG A 16 -11.62 -18.61 9.43
CA ARG A 16 -11.32 -17.76 10.58
C ARG A 16 -10.42 -16.58 10.21
N SER A 17 -9.42 -16.79 9.35
CA SER A 17 -8.54 -15.70 8.91
C SER A 17 -9.28 -14.66 8.07
N ILE A 18 -10.27 -15.08 7.26
CA ILE A 18 -11.10 -14.16 6.48
C ILE A 18 -12.00 -13.32 7.40
N ASP A 19 -12.50 -13.89 8.49
CA ASP A 19 -13.36 -13.19 9.45
C ASP A 19 -12.58 -12.28 10.42
N GLU A 20 -11.39 -12.69 10.86
CA GLU A 20 -10.65 -11.99 11.93
C GLU A 20 -9.55 -11.04 11.40
N GLU A 21 -9.06 -11.20 10.17
CA GLU A 21 -7.92 -10.45 9.64
C GLU A 21 -8.30 -9.57 8.45
N GLU A 22 -7.94 -8.28 8.52
CA GLU A 22 -8.20 -7.32 7.42
C GLU A 22 -7.32 -7.61 6.20
N ASP A 23 -6.05 -7.97 6.43
CA ASP A 23 -5.07 -8.28 5.40
C ASP A 23 -4.50 -9.67 5.66
N PHE A 24 -4.26 -10.45 4.59
CA PHE A 24 -3.75 -11.81 4.75
C PHE A 24 -2.29 -11.81 5.21
N HIS A 25 -2.07 -12.32 6.42
CA HIS A 25 -0.73 -12.45 6.98
C HIS A 25 -0.10 -13.78 6.58
N PHE A 26 1.08 -13.71 5.97
CA PHE A 26 1.84 -14.87 5.50
C PHE A 26 3.20 -14.97 6.17
N LEU A 27 3.72 -16.20 6.23
CA LEU A 27 5.02 -16.52 6.80
C LEU A 27 6.11 -16.34 5.74
N GLN A 28 7.16 -15.58 6.04
CA GLN A 28 8.33 -15.52 5.17
C GLN A 28 9.28 -16.67 5.53
N PHE A 29 9.58 -17.55 4.58
CA PHE A 29 10.57 -18.61 4.79
C PHE A 29 11.98 -18.14 4.41
N GLU A 30 12.51 -17.15 5.14
CA GLU A 30 13.76 -16.47 4.77
C GLU A 30 14.93 -17.45 4.58
N PHE A 31 15.10 -18.40 5.50
CA PHE A 31 16.14 -19.41 5.39
C PHE A 31 16.00 -20.26 4.11
N LEU A 32 14.79 -20.75 3.82
CA LEU A 32 14.54 -21.57 2.63
C LEU A 32 14.72 -20.77 1.35
N GLN A 33 14.30 -19.49 1.35
CA GLN A 33 14.49 -18.59 0.21
C GLN A 33 15.97 -18.35 -0.06
N ARG A 34 16.75 -17.99 0.97
CA ARG A 34 18.21 -17.80 0.85
C ARG A 34 18.91 -19.10 0.42
N LEU A 35 18.52 -20.24 1.00
CA LEU A 35 19.05 -21.56 0.63
C LEU A 35 18.82 -21.86 -0.85
N ASN A 36 17.60 -21.64 -1.36
CA ASN A 36 17.28 -21.86 -2.77
C ASN A 36 18.08 -20.93 -3.69
N ILE A 37 18.21 -19.64 -3.34
CA ILE A 37 19.01 -18.68 -4.11
C ILE A 37 20.47 -19.09 -4.16
N THR A 38 21.06 -19.45 -3.02
CA THR A 38 22.46 -19.91 -2.94
C THR A 38 22.66 -21.21 -3.72
N GLN A 39 21.70 -22.14 -3.68
CA GLN A 39 21.78 -23.37 -4.48
C GLN A 39 21.81 -23.07 -5.98
N LEU A 40 20.97 -22.13 -6.45
CA LEU A 40 20.96 -21.69 -7.84
C LEU A 40 22.26 -20.98 -8.23
N GLU A 41 22.81 -20.17 -7.34
CA GLU A 41 24.09 -19.49 -7.53
C GLU A 41 25.27 -20.48 -7.69
N VAL A 42 25.38 -21.46 -6.79
CA VAL A 42 26.41 -22.51 -6.87
C VAL A 42 26.27 -23.32 -8.15
N ARG A 43 25.04 -23.65 -8.56
CA ARG A 43 24.79 -24.34 -9.84
C ARG A 43 25.25 -23.51 -11.04
N LEU A 44 24.96 -22.21 -11.06
CA LEU A 44 25.40 -21.31 -12.12
C LEU A 44 26.93 -21.16 -12.15
N ALA A 45 27.58 -21.08 -10.99
CA ALA A 45 29.04 -21.05 -10.90
C ALA A 45 29.68 -22.34 -11.46
N GLY A 46 29.07 -23.50 -11.19
CA GLY A 46 29.49 -24.78 -11.76
C GLY A 46 29.38 -24.80 -13.28
N LEU A 47 28.25 -24.36 -13.83
CA LEU A 47 28.05 -24.25 -15.29
C LEU A 47 29.06 -23.29 -15.93
N LYS A 48 29.31 -22.14 -15.29
CA LYS A 48 30.33 -21.19 -15.74
C LYS A 48 31.71 -21.84 -15.84
N SER A 49 32.14 -22.56 -14.80
CA SER A 49 33.42 -23.27 -14.78
C SER A 49 33.52 -24.33 -15.89
N GLN A 50 32.44 -25.07 -16.14
CA GLN A 50 32.40 -26.08 -17.21
C GLN A 50 32.53 -25.45 -18.60
N ILE A 51 31.81 -24.36 -18.87
CA ILE A 51 31.87 -23.62 -20.14
C ILE A 51 33.26 -23.00 -20.33
N ASP A 52 33.80 -22.38 -19.28
CA ASP A 52 35.15 -21.78 -19.29
C ASP A 52 36.22 -22.84 -19.59
N THR A 53 36.04 -24.08 -19.11
CA THR A 53 36.99 -25.19 -19.32
C THR A 53 36.86 -25.85 -20.70
N GLN A 54 35.63 -26.00 -21.21
CA GLN A 54 35.37 -26.71 -22.47
C GLN A 54 35.49 -25.82 -23.71
N GLY A 55 35.34 -24.49 -23.58
CA GLY A 55 35.45 -23.54 -24.68
C GLY A 55 34.37 -23.65 -25.76
N LEU A 56 33.40 -24.56 -25.59
CA LEU A 56 32.29 -24.83 -26.50
C LEU A 56 31.01 -25.02 -25.67
N ILE A 57 29.91 -24.44 -26.12
CA ILE A 57 28.59 -24.60 -25.50
C ILE A 57 27.81 -25.66 -26.27
N ASN A 58 27.48 -26.77 -25.61
CA ASN A 58 26.54 -27.75 -26.14
C ASN A 58 25.10 -27.20 -26.05
N SER A 59 24.23 -27.55 -26.99
CA SER A 59 22.82 -27.16 -27.01
C SER A 59 22.07 -27.54 -25.72
N GLN A 60 22.45 -28.66 -25.10
CA GLN A 60 21.88 -29.10 -23.82
C GLN A 60 22.29 -28.18 -22.67
N ASP A 61 23.57 -27.80 -22.61
CA ASP A 61 24.11 -26.92 -21.56
C ASP A 61 23.55 -25.50 -21.71
N GLN A 62 23.28 -25.07 -22.94
CA GLN A 62 22.62 -23.79 -23.21
C GLN A 62 21.20 -23.73 -22.65
N GLU A 63 20.40 -24.79 -22.80
CA GLU A 63 19.03 -24.84 -22.27
C GLU A 63 19.03 -24.90 -20.73
N VAL A 64 19.95 -25.69 -20.14
CA VAL A 64 20.12 -25.76 -18.68
C VAL A 64 20.57 -24.42 -18.10
N LEU A 65 21.50 -23.72 -18.76
CA LEU A 65 21.94 -22.39 -18.38
C LEU A 65 20.79 -21.39 -18.43
N ARG A 66 20.04 -21.37 -19.55
CA ARG A 66 18.90 -20.45 -19.73
C ARG A 66 17.84 -20.66 -18.66
N ARG A 67 17.50 -21.91 -18.33
CA ARG A 67 16.55 -22.23 -17.26
C ARG A 67 17.08 -21.79 -15.89
N SER A 68 18.31 -22.17 -15.56
CA SER A 68 18.91 -21.85 -14.26
C SER A 68 19.04 -20.34 -14.03
N LEU A 69 19.40 -19.57 -15.07
CA LEU A 69 19.44 -18.11 -15.01
C LEU A 69 18.05 -17.50 -14.81
N ARG A 70 17.04 -18.01 -15.52
CA ARG A 70 15.65 -17.56 -15.35
C ARG A 70 15.14 -17.84 -13.95
N ASP A 71 15.41 -19.04 -13.43
CA ASP A 71 14.96 -19.46 -12.10
C ASP A 71 15.68 -18.65 -11.01
N TYR A 72 16.98 -18.39 -11.17
CA TYR A 72 17.75 -17.51 -10.29
C TYR A 72 17.21 -16.07 -10.27
N ALA A 73 16.99 -15.48 -11.45
CA ALA A 73 16.43 -14.13 -11.55
C ALA A 73 15.02 -14.02 -10.96
N THR A 74 14.20 -15.05 -11.17
CA THR A 74 12.85 -15.13 -10.60
C THR A 74 12.92 -15.24 -9.07
N ALA A 75 13.74 -16.15 -8.54
CA ALA A 75 13.92 -16.30 -7.09
C ALA A 75 14.43 -15.02 -6.42
N LEU A 76 15.37 -14.31 -7.04
CA LEU A 76 15.89 -13.04 -6.53
C LEU A 76 14.81 -11.94 -6.55
N ARG A 77 14.05 -11.83 -7.63
CA ARG A 77 12.93 -10.88 -7.75
C ARG A 77 11.87 -11.16 -6.70
N ASP A 78 11.47 -12.41 -6.55
CA ASP A 78 10.42 -12.81 -5.62
C ASP A 78 10.86 -12.62 -4.17
N TYR A 79 12.14 -12.89 -3.86
CA TYR A 79 12.73 -12.57 -2.56
C TYR A 79 12.70 -11.07 -2.26
N ARG A 80 13.11 -10.24 -3.22
CA ARG A 80 13.07 -8.77 -3.08
C ARG A 80 11.64 -8.24 -2.96
N PHE A 81 10.71 -8.82 -3.71
CA PHE A 81 9.29 -8.47 -3.65
C PHE A 81 8.76 -8.68 -2.23
N ILE A 82 8.98 -9.87 -1.65
CA ILE A 82 8.55 -10.19 -0.28
C ILE A 82 9.24 -9.30 0.75
N GLN A 83 10.54 -9.02 0.59
CA GLN A 83 11.30 -8.17 1.51
C GLN A 83 10.78 -6.70 1.52
N GLY A 84 10.19 -6.24 0.41
CA GLY A 84 9.62 -4.89 0.31
C GLY A 84 8.33 -4.67 1.12
N HIS A 85 7.77 -5.72 1.72
CA HIS A 85 6.50 -5.63 2.44
C HIS A 85 6.71 -5.25 3.91
N LYS A 86 5.70 -4.67 4.56
CA LYS A 86 5.76 -4.34 5.98
C LYS A 86 5.72 -5.60 6.83
N SER A 87 6.60 -5.67 7.82
CA SER A 87 6.58 -6.72 8.83
C SER A 87 5.48 -6.46 9.86
N LEU A 88 4.88 -7.55 10.34
CA LEU A 88 3.95 -7.50 11.46
C LEU A 88 4.64 -7.06 12.75
N THR A 89 3.93 -6.32 13.59
CA THR A 89 4.36 -6.03 14.97
C THR A 89 4.57 -7.33 15.74
N GLU A 90 5.58 -7.39 16.62
CA GLU A 90 5.90 -8.61 17.38
C GLU A 90 4.71 -9.23 18.10
N MET A 91 3.81 -8.42 18.65
CA MET A 91 2.62 -8.90 19.35
C MET A 91 1.64 -9.63 18.40
N ALA A 92 1.41 -9.05 17.23
CA ALA A 92 0.54 -9.64 16.21
C ALA A 92 1.16 -10.92 15.63
N ALA A 93 2.47 -10.92 15.37
CA ALA A 93 3.21 -12.10 14.95
C ALA A 93 3.13 -13.24 15.98
N ARG A 94 3.24 -12.94 17.29
CA ARG A 94 3.09 -13.93 18.36
C ARG A 94 1.67 -14.51 18.40
N ASN A 95 0.64 -13.69 18.25
CA ASN A 95 -0.75 -14.17 18.21
C ASN A 95 -0.99 -15.08 16.99
N ARG A 96 -0.51 -14.67 15.82
CA ARG A 96 -0.60 -15.47 14.58
C ARG A 96 0.11 -16.81 14.72
N LYS A 97 1.33 -16.80 15.28
CA LYS A 97 2.09 -18.01 15.57
C LYS A 97 1.34 -18.97 16.49
N ARG A 98 0.69 -18.45 17.55
CA ARG A 98 -0.13 -19.28 18.45
C ARG A 98 -1.33 -19.90 17.73
N LEU A 99 -1.97 -19.16 16.82
CA LEU A 99 -3.07 -19.70 16.01
C LEU A 99 -2.57 -20.83 15.11
N LEU A 100 -1.51 -20.61 14.32
CA LEU A 100 -0.94 -21.65 13.47
C LEU A 100 -0.57 -22.91 14.25
N LYS A 101 0.07 -22.75 15.41
CA LYS A 101 0.37 -23.87 16.30
C LYS A 101 -0.88 -24.62 16.76
N ARG A 102 -1.95 -23.91 17.12
CA ARG A 102 -3.19 -24.56 17.56
C ARG A 102 -3.80 -25.46 16.47
N PHE A 103 -3.72 -25.05 15.20
CA PHE A 103 -4.34 -25.78 14.09
C PHE A 103 -3.43 -26.86 13.48
N PHE A 104 -2.11 -26.63 13.47
CA PHE A 104 -1.18 -27.41 12.65
C PHE A 104 0.05 -27.97 13.39
N GLN A 105 0.23 -27.70 14.69
CA GLN A 105 1.38 -28.23 15.41
C GLN A 105 1.28 -29.75 15.55
N SER A 106 2.26 -30.45 14.99
CA SER A 106 2.43 -31.90 15.18
C SER A 106 3.36 -32.19 16.36
N ALA A 107 3.20 -33.37 16.97
CA ALA A 107 4.11 -33.84 18.02
C ALA A 107 5.54 -34.12 17.51
N GLU A 108 5.71 -34.26 16.19
CA GLU A 108 6.99 -34.53 15.53
C GLU A 108 7.76 -33.25 15.16
N ASP A 109 7.16 -32.07 15.34
CA ASP A 109 7.75 -30.80 14.93
C ASP A 109 8.92 -30.39 15.85
N MET A 110 10.14 -30.69 15.43
CA MET A 110 11.36 -30.19 16.04
C MET A 110 11.56 -28.70 15.70
N ASN A 111 11.88 -27.90 16.71
CA ASN A 111 12.35 -26.51 16.56
C ASN A 111 11.34 -25.50 15.97
N ASP A 112 10.06 -25.60 16.36
CA ASP A 112 9.01 -24.58 16.13
C ASP A 112 8.92 -24.08 14.66
N PRO A 113 8.28 -24.85 13.76
CA PRO A 113 8.29 -24.60 12.31
C PRO A 113 7.67 -23.27 11.89
N PHE A 114 6.86 -22.66 12.75
CA PHE A 114 6.19 -21.37 12.51
C PHE A 114 6.95 -20.18 13.11
N SER A 115 8.19 -20.38 13.55
CA SER A 115 9.08 -19.32 14.03
C SER A 115 9.73 -18.57 12.86
N SER A 116 8.96 -17.73 12.19
CA SER A 116 9.53 -16.81 11.20
C SER A 116 8.92 -15.41 11.26
N HIS A 117 9.47 -14.51 10.46
CA HIS A 117 8.90 -13.20 10.21
C HIS A 117 7.58 -13.33 9.45
N TYR A 118 6.59 -12.54 9.87
CA TYR A 118 5.29 -12.50 9.25
C TYR A 118 5.11 -11.16 8.53
N PHE A 119 4.56 -11.23 7.33
CA PHE A 119 4.33 -10.09 6.45
C PHE A 119 2.88 -10.06 6.01
N PHE A 120 2.44 -8.90 5.55
CA PHE A 120 1.13 -8.71 4.95
C PHE A 120 1.28 -7.89 3.67
N PHE A 121 0.32 -8.06 2.76
CA PHE A 121 0.24 -7.21 1.58
C PHE A 121 -0.29 -5.86 2.02
N GLN A 122 0.51 -4.82 1.81
CA GLN A 122 0.02 -3.47 1.91
C GLN A 122 -0.73 -3.20 0.61
N ASP A 123 -2.05 -3.30 0.62
CA ASP A 123 -2.85 -2.68 -0.43
C ASP A 123 -2.40 -1.23 -0.52
N ALA A 124 -2.22 -0.74 -1.75
CA ALA A 124 -1.72 0.61 -1.99
C ALA A 124 -2.54 1.57 -1.13
N ASP A 125 -1.95 2.07 -0.04
CA ASP A 125 -2.54 3.12 0.77
C ASP A 125 -2.82 4.24 -0.22
N THR A 126 -4.08 4.36 -0.65
CA THR A 126 -4.46 5.42 -1.55
C THR A 126 -4.05 6.68 -0.81
N LYS A 127 -3.11 7.47 -1.34
CA LYS A 127 -2.65 8.67 -0.64
C LYS A 127 -3.87 9.57 -0.44
N ILE A 128 -4.47 9.51 0.74
CA ILE A 128 -5.70 10.24 1.05
C ILE A 128 -5.27 11.66 1.43
N ASP A 129 -5.73 12.64 0.65
CA ASP A 129 -5.44 14.04 0.94
C ASP A 129 -6.02 14.47 2.30
N PRO A 130 -5.42 15.45 3.00
CA PRO A 130 -5.87 15.88 4.33
C PRO A 130 -7.35 16.29 4.40
N ILE A 131 -7.88 16.86 3.31
CA ILE A 131 -9.29 17.23 3.20
C ILE A 131 -10.17 15.97 3.16
N ARG A 132 -9.76 14.97 2.38
CA ARG A 132 -10.48 13.70 2.24
C ARG A 132 -10.44 12.91 3.55
N ASP A 133 -9.31 12.92 4.27
CA ASP A 133 -9.19 12.35 5.61
C ASP A 133 -10.11 13.03 6.63
N ALA A 134 -10.16 14.37 6.62
CA ALA A 134 -11.07 15.13 7.49
C ALA A 134 -12.55 14.79 7.20
N PHE A 135 -12.92 14.68 5.91
CA PHE A 135 -14.27 14.24 5.53
C PHE A 135 -14.55 12.79 5.98
N MET A 136 -13.57 11.88 5.87
CA MET A 136 -13.70 10.51 6.35
C MET A 136 -13.91 10.43 7.86
N ARG A 137 -13.28 11.33 8.63
CA ARG A 137 -13.40 11.37 10.09
C ARG A 137 -14.69 12.00 10.59
N TYR A 138 -15.22 13.01 9.89
CA TYR A 138 -16.41 13.76 10.32
C TYR A 138 -17.73 13.27 9.70
N LEU A 139 -17.71 12.64 8.53
CA LEU A 139 -18.93 12.12 7.90
C LEU A 139 -19.33 10.76 8.47
N PRO A 140 -20.64 10.48 8.58
CA PRO A 140 -21.13 9.17 9.02
C PRO A 140 -20.67 8.06 8.07
N SER A 141 -20.33 6.90 8.63
CA SER A 141 -19.80 5.71 7.93
C SER A 141 -20.62 5.27 6.70
N ARG A 142 -21.91 5.62 6.67
CA ARG A 142 -22.81 5.36 5.53
C ARG A 142 -22.40 6.09 4.23
N LEU A 143 -21.69 7.21 4.32
CA LEU A 143 -21.32 8.05 3.18
C LEU A 143 -19.85 7.90 2.77
N THR A 144 -19.00 7.48 3.69
CA THR A 144 -17.54 7.37 3.51
C THR A 144 -17.11 6.06 2.86
N PHE A 145 -17.84 4.96 3.07
CA PHE A 145 -17.59 3.69 2.40
C PHE A 145 -18.10 3.69 0.95
N SER A 146 -17.29 3.18 0.01
CA SER A 146 -17.77 2.92 -1.35
C SER A 146 -18.73 1.70 -1.40
N LYS A 147 -19.54 1.60 -2.46
CA LYS A 147 -20.48 0.47 -2.63
C LYS A 147 -19.74 -0.85 -2.82
N GLU A 148 -18.58 -0.80 -3.45
CA GLU A 148 -17.68 -1.91 -3.72
C GLU A 148 -16.99 -2.38 -2.43
N GLU A 149 -16.37 -1.45 -1.68
CA GLU A 149 -15.74 -1.73 -0.39
C GLU A 149 -16.74 -2.25 0.66
N ARG A 150 -17.97 -1.73 0.69
CA ARG A 150 -19.03 -2.20 1.60
C ARG A 150 -19.46 -3.66 1.35
N ARG A 151 -19.29 -4.16 0.13
CA ARG A 151 -19.58 -5.56 -0.20
C ARG A 151 -18.44 -6.48 0.21
N GLN A 152 -17.20 -6.00 0.14
CA GLN A 152 -16.01 -6.78 0.46
C GLN A 152 -15.69 -6.78 1.97
N ARG A 153 -15.90 -5.65 2.66
CA ARG A 153 -15.55 -5.45 4.09
C ARG A 153 -16.80 -5.18 4.93
N LYS A 154 -17.77 -6.09 4.89
CA LYS A 154 -19.10 -5.89 5.52
C LYS A 154 -19.01 -5.79 7.05
N GLN A 155 -18.20 -6.64 7.68
CA GLN A 155 -18.00 -6.61 9.14
C GLN A 155 -17.37 -5.28 9.59
N GLU A 156 -16.42 -4.77 8.83
CA GLU A 156 -15.73 -3.52 9.16
C GLU A 156 -16.58 -2.26 8.99
N TYR A 157 -17.54 -2.30 8.07
CA TYR A 157 -18.57 -1.27 7.94
C TYR A 157 -19.50 -1.26 9.17
N GLU A 158 -19.81 -2.42 9.74
CA GLU A 158 -20.63 -2.55 10.95
C GLU A 158 -19.86 -2.08 12.20
N ASP A 159 -18.55 -2.31 12.24
CA ASP A 159 -17.64 -1.85 13.31
C ASP A 159 -17.27 -0.36 13.21
N GLY A 160 -17.62 0.31 12.09
CA GLY A 160 -17.37 1.74 11.90
C GLY A 160 -15.90 2.11 11.71
N LYS A 161 -15.08 1.18 11.19
CA LYS A 161 -13.66 1.44 10.87
C LYS A 161 -13.51 2.49 9.76
N MET A 162 -12.35 3.14 9.68
CA MET A 162 -12.07 4.11 8.62
C MET A 162 -11.93 3.38 7.27
N PRO A 163 -12.64 3.81 6.21
CA PRO A 163 -12.55 3.16 4.90
C PRO A 163 -11.18 3.37 4.26
N LYS A 164 -10.68 2.35 3.54
CA LYS A 164 -9.41 2.41 2.80
C LYS A 164 -9.59 3.12 1.45
N GLU A 165 -10.82 3.17 0.90
CA GLU A 165 -11.13 3.88 -0.34
C GLU A 165 -12.05 5.09 -0.13
N VAL A 166 -11.81 6.16 -0.90
CA VAL A 166 -12.69 7.34 -0.90
C VAL A 166 -13.97 7.06 -1.68
N SER A 167 -15.11 7.08 -0.99
CA SER A 167 -16.43 7.08 -1.63
C SER A 167 -16.56 8.21 -2.66
N LYS A 168 -17.26 7.94 -3.77
CA LYS A 168 -17.56 8.93 -4.83
C LYS A 168 -18.21 10.21 -4.28
N PHE A 169 -18.94 10.10 -3.17
CA PHE A 169 -19.54 11.26 -2.50
C PHE A 169 -18.51 12.13 -1.79
N VAL A 170 -17.58 11.53 -1.05
CA VAL A 170 -16.48 12.23 -0.36
C VAL A 170 -15.59 12.92 -1.39
N ASP A 171 -15.24 12.22 -2.47
CA ASP A 171 -14.45 12.77 -3.57
C ASP A 171 -15.13 13.99 -4.21
N ARG A 172 -16.43 13.91 -4.50
CA ARG A 172 -17.20 15.03 -5.08
C ARG A 172 -17.35 16.20 -4.10
N SER A 173 -17.51 15.92 -2.82
CA SER A 173 -17.65 16.94 -1.77
C SER A 173 -16.34 17.67 -1.52
N ALA A 174 -15.22 16.94 -1.48
CA ALA A 174 -13.89 17.53 -1.35
C ALA A 174 -13.58 18.44 -2.56
N ARG A 175 -13.85 17.99 -3.79
CA ARG A 175 -13.70 18.81 -5.00
C ARG A 175 -14.59 20.05 -4.99
N PHE A 176 -15.82 19.91 -4.52
CA PHE A 176 -16.73 21.05 -4.38
C PHE A 176 -16.19 22.08 -3.38
N LEU A 177 -15.69 21.64 -2.22
CA LEU A 177 -15.15 22.54 -1.20
C LEU A 177 -13.93 23.31 -1.71
N VAL A 178 -13.00 22.62 -2.40
CA VAL A 178 -11.82 23.26 -3.01
C VAL A 178 -12.25 24.27 -4.07
N ALA A 179 -13.20 23.90 -4.94
CA ALA A 179 -13.72 24.80 -5.98
C ALA A 179 -14.42 26.03 -5.39
N VAL A 180 -15.26 25.87 -4.37
CA VAL A 180 -15.98 26.97 -3.70
C VAL A 180 -15.01 27.88 -2.97
N THR A 181 -14.04 27.31 -2.25
CA THR A 181 -13.02 28.10 -1.52
C THR A 181 -12.19 28.93 -2.51
N GLY A 182 -11.75 28.32 -3.61
CA GLY A 182 -11.04 29.03 -4.68
C GLY A 182 -11.90 30.11 -5.35
N GLY A 183 -13.17 29.84 -5.61
CA GLY A 183 -14.11 30.81 -6.20
C GLY A 183 -14.38 32.00 -5.28
N LEU A 184 -14.65 31.74 -3.99
CA LEU A 184 -14.83 32.79 -2.99
C LEU A 184 -13.57 33.64 -2.83
N PHE A 185 -12.38 33.03 -2.91
CA PHE A 185 -11.12 33.76 -2.84
C PHE A 185 -10.94 34.77 -3.98
N LEU A 186 -11.54 34.55 -5.15
CA LEU A 186 -11.53 35.51 -6.26
C LEU A 186 -12.65 36.55 -6.13
N VAL A 187 -13.86 36.10 -5.74
CA VAL A 187 -15.04 36.98 -5.67
C VAL A 187 -14.96 37.95 -4.50
N VAL A 188 -14.43 37.54 -3.34
CA VAL A 188 -14.39 38.39 -2.14
C VAL A 188 -13.53 39.66 -2.35
N PRO A 189 -12.28 39.58 -2.86
CA PRO A 189 -11.51 40.76 -3.23
C PRO A 189 -12.23 41.65 -4.25
N MET A 190 -12.86 41.05 -5.27
CA MET A 190 -13.61 41.80 -6.29
C MET A 190 -14.83 42.53 -5.70
N MET A 191 -15.53 41.91 -4.75
CA MET A 191 -16.64 42.52 -4.01
C MET A 191 -16.17 43.63 -3.07
N ILE A 192 -15.02 43.46 -2.40
CA ILE A 192 -14.43 44.49 -1.55
C ILE A 192 -14.03 45.72 -2.39
N MET A 193 -13.44 45.49 -3.57
CA MET A 193 -13.03 46.54 -4.50
C MET A 193 -14.23 47.33 -5.06
N THR A 194 -15.37 46.67 -5.26
CA THR A 194 -16.58 47.29 -5.85
C THR A 194 -17.48 47.99 -4.83
N LEU A 195 -17.56 47.51 -3.58
CA LEU A 195 -18.45 48.06 -2.55
C LEU A 195 -17.88 49.26 -1.77
N ARG A 196 -16.58 49.54 -1.85
CA ARG A 196 -15.97 50.74 -1.23
C ARG A 196 -15.10 51.54 -2.21
N PRO A 197 -15.69 52.36 -3.10
CA PRO A 197 -14.96 53.45 -3.72
C PRO A 197 -14.82 54.59 -2.68
N SER A 198 -14.02 54.38 -1.63
CA SER A 198 -13.66 55.49 -0.74
C SER A 198 -12.36 56.09 -1.22
N ASP A 199 -12.47 57.15 -2.00
CA ASP A 199 -11.36 58.03 -2.31
C ASP A 199 -10.63 58.39 -1.00
N VAL A 200 -9.31 58.24 -1.01
CA VAL A 200 -8.33 58.80 -0.05
C VAL A 200 -8.10 58.18 1.35
N LYS A 201 -8.51 56.94 1.66
CA LYS A 201 -7.89 56.22 2.80
C LYS A 201 -7.33 54.84 2.45
N SER A 202 -6.01 54.87 2.23
CA SER A 202 -5.05 53.77 2.33
C SER A 202 -4.61 53.12 1.03
N LEU A 203 -3.92 53.90 0.19
CA LEU A 203 -3.04 53.37 -0.86
C LEU A 203 -2.08 52.29 -0.29
N VAL A 204 -1.68 52.41 0.98
CA VAL A 204 -0.81 51.46 1.67
C VAL A 204 -1.54 50.15 2.02
N ALA A 205 -2.78 50.20 2.54
CA ALA A 205 -3.53 48.98 2.86
C ALA A 205 -4.08 48.27 1.61
N VAL A 206 -4.44 49.03 0.56
CA VAL A 206 -4.85 48.45 -0.73
C VAL A 206 -3.65 47.79 -1.41
N SER A 207 -2.46 48.43 -1.42
CA SER A 207 -1.27 47.78 -1.97
C SER A 207 -0.90 46.50 -1.20
N ASN A 208 -1.00 46.50 0.13
CA ASN A 208 -0.67 45.31 0.92
C ASN A 208 -1.68 44.18 0.71
N ILE A 209 -2.98 44.48 0.58
CA ILE A 209 -4.00 43.48 0.30
C ILE A 209 -3.89 42.97 -1.14
N GLU A 210 -3.69 43.83 -2.13
CA GLU A 210 -3.50 43.40 -3.52
C GLU A 210 -2.22 42.58 -3.69
N THR A 211 -1.12 42.98 -3.04
CA THR A 211 0.14 42.22 -3.05
C THR A 211 -0.04 40.89 -2.33
N LEU A 212 -0.77 40.84 -1.20
CA LEU A 212 -1.04 39.62 -0.46
C LEU A 212 -2.01 38.68 -1.20
N VAL A 213 -3.04 39.22 -1.85
CA VAL A 213 -3.97 38.46 -2.70
C VAL A 213 -3.25 37.93 -3.92
N SER A 214 -2.42 38.73 -4.60
CA SER A 214 -1.61 38.31 -5.75
C SER A 214 -0.57 37.25 -5.34
N THR A 215 0.12 37.45 -4.21
CA THR A 215 1.06 36.46 -3.66
C THR A 215 0.34 35.16 -3.27
N ALA A 216 -0.85 35.25 -2.66
CA ALA A 216 -1.64 34.10 -2.27
C ALA A 216 -2.28 33.38 -3.47
N THR A 217 -2.74 34.10 -4.50
CA THR A 217 -3.23 33.47 -5.75
C THR A 217 -2.09 32.82 -6.50
N TYR A 218 -0.94 33.48 -6.63
CA TYR A 218 0.24 32.90 -7.28
C TYR A 218 0.76 31.69 -6.49
N ALA A 219 0.82 31.75 -5.16
CA ALA A 219 1.18 30.62 -4.31
C ALA A 219 0.16 29.48 -4.39
N ALA A 220 -1.14 29.77 -4.43
CA ALA A 220 -2.18 28.75 -4.60
C ALA A 220 -2.09 28.08 -5.96
N VAL A 221 -1.89 28.85 -7.04
CA VAL A 221 -1.66 28.30 -8.39
C VAL A 221 -0.40 27.46 -8.42
N LEU A 222 0.71 27.92 -7.82
CA LEU A 222 1.95 27.14 -7.71
C LEU A 222 1.77 25.85 -6.91
N VAL A 223 1.09 25.88 -5.76
CA VAL A 223 0.84 24.67 -4.95
C VAL A 223 -0.04 23.68 -5.71
N VAL A 224 -1.04 24.16 -6.45
CA VAL A 224 -1.86 23.30 -7.32
C VAL A 224 -1.04 22.76 -8.49
N PHE A 225 -0.20 23.56 -9.14
CA PHE A 225 0.61 23.12 -10.29
C PHE A 225 1.74 22.17 -9.87
N VAL A 226 2.43 22.44 -8.76
CA VAL A 226 3.50 21.59 -8.21
C VAL A 226 2.92 20.32 -7.58
N GLY A 227 1.77 20.42 -6.90
CA GLY A 227 1.05 19.27 -6.35
C GLY A 227 0.43 18.36 -7.42
N THR A 228 0.08 18.88 -8.59
CA THR A 228 -0.40 18.07 -9.73
C THR A 228 0.73 17.53 -10.61
N SER A 229 1.85 18.26 -10.73
CA SER A 229 3.04 17.82 -11.48
C SER A 229 3.80 16.68 -10.80
N THR A 230 3.78 16.58 -9.47
CA THR A 230 4.44 15.50 -8.73
C THR A 230 3.62 14.20 -8.68
N GLY A 231 2.38 14.21 -9.22
CA GLY A 231 1.51 13.04 -9.33
C GLY A 231 1.55 12.32 -10.68
N ASN A 232 2.43 12.73 -11.61
CA ASN A 232 2.51 12.17 -12.96
C ASN A 232 3.92 11.62 -13.31
N SER A 233 4.78 11.41 -12.32
CA SER A 233 6.00 10.63 -12.49
C SER A 233 5.86 9.30 -11.76
N GLU A 234 5.72 8.26 -12.57
CA GLU A 234 5.68 6.80 -12.29
C GLU A 234 4.30 6.17 -11.99
#